data_AF-A0A8T2QH57-F1
#
_entry.id   AF-A0A8T2QH57-F1
#
_cell.length_a   1.000
_cell.length_b   1.000
_cell.length_c   1.000
_cell.angle_alpha   90.00
_cell.angle_beta   90.00
_cell.angle_gamma   90.00
#
_symmetry.space_group_name_H-M   'P 1'
#
loop_
_entity.id
_entity.type
_entity.pdbx_description
1 polymer ?
#
loop_
_entity_poly.entity_id
_entity_poly.type
_entity_poly.pdbx_seq_one_letter_code
_entity_poly.pdbx_strand_id
1 'polypeptide(L)'
;MHKQLHLNRGDRTMLVRGPDNIIYVNAAVVPRVRNVSSKSNNTGITEWETIRNFTIIDVMNNQVTRVAETWIRVGENDFVDSETILYSCMPQ
;
A
#
# COMPACT_ATOMS: atom_id res chain seq x y z
N MET A 1 -0.33 10.74 -16.16
CA MET A 1 -0.42 10.13 -14.82
C MET A 1 -0.55 11.18 -13.70
N HIS A 2 0.47 11.97 -13.34
CA HIS A 2 0.41 12.91 -12.19
C HIS A 2 -0.75 13.92 -12.23
N LYS A 3 -0.99 14.60 -13.36
CA LYS A 3 -2.08 15.58 -13.52
C LYS A 3 -3.49 14.97 -13.46
N GLN A 4 -3.68 13.76 -13.99
CA GLN A 4 -5.00 13.11 -13.97
C GLN A 4 -5.32 12.45 -12.63
N LEU A 5 -4.31 11.90 -11.95
CA LEU A 5 -4.44 11.40 -10.58
C LEU A 5 -4.74 12.53 -9.59
N HIS A 6 -4.15 13.71 -9.78
CA HIS A 6 -4.43 14.88 -8.93
C HIS A 6 -5.88 15.39 -9.08
N LEU A 7 -6.52 15.08 -10.21
CA LEU A 7 -7.91 15.43 -10.50
C LEU A 7 -8.89 14.27 -10.21
N ASN A 8 -8.44 13.16 -9.60
CA ASN A 8 -9.23 11.94 -9.41
C ASN A 8 -9.87 11.37 -10.70
N ARG A 9 -9.24 11.59 -11.86
CA ARG A 9 -9.79 11.25 -13.19
C ARG A 9 -9.06 10.10 -13.87
N GLY A 10 -8.38 9.24 -13.12
CA GLY A 10 -7.74 8.05 -13.66
C GLY A 10 -7.39 7.05 -12.57
N ASP A 11 -7.41 5.77 -12.93
CA ASP A 11 -6.99 4.72 -12.02
C ASP A 11 -5.47 4.72 -11.88
N ARG A 12 -5.01 4.64 -10.64
CA ARG A 12 -3.58 4.56 -10.34
C ARG A 12 -3.16 3.11 -10.50
N THR A 13 -2.86 2.72 -11.73
CA THR A 13 -2.33 1.39 -12.01
C THR A 13 -0.87 1.33 -11.55
N MET A 14 -0.65 0.64 -10.43
CA MET A 14 0.67 0.44 -9.82
C MET A 14 1.47 -0.72 -10.45
N LEU A 15 0.79 -1.53 -11.25
CA LEU A 15 1.28 -2.80 -11.76
C LEU A 15 0.95 -2.93 -13.24
N VAL A 16 1.95 -3.21 -14.07
CA VAL A 16 1.76 -3.55 -15.48
C VAL A 16 2.31 -4.95 -15.72
N ARG A 17 1.48 -5.82 -16.30
CA ARG A 17 1.93 -7.13 -16.78
C ARG A 17 2.44 -7.00 -18.21
N GLY A 18 3.72 -7.27 -18.40
CA GLY A 18 4.34 -7.33 -19.72
C GLY A 18 4.05 -8.64 -20.46
N PRO A 19 4.40 -8.71 -21.76
CA PRO A 19 4.17 -9.89 -22.59
C PRO A 19 4.92 -11.15 -22.13
N ASP A 20 6.04 -11.00 -21.42
CA ASP A 20 6.91 -12.11 -21.01
C ASP A 20 6.69 -12.57 -19.54
N ASN A 21 5.48 -12.43 -19.02
CA ASN A 21 5.16 -12.64 -17.59
C ASN A 21 5.96 -11.78 -16.60
N ILE A 22 6.64 -10.73 -17.10
CA ILE A 22 7.32 -9.76 -16.25
C ILE A 22 6.28 -8.81 -15.65
N ILE A 23 6.33 -8.64 -14.33
CA ILE A 23 5.51 -7.68 -13.61
C ILE A 23 6.34 -6.43 -13.35
N TYR A 24 5.93 -5.31 -13.94
CA TYR A 24 6.54 -4.00 -13.69
C TYR A 24 5.75 -3.31 -12.58
N VAL A 25 6.40 -3.13 -11.43
CA VAL A 25 5.86 -2.38 -10.30
C VAL A 25 6.54 -1.03 -10.26
N ASN A 26 5.75 0.04 -10.20
CA ASN A 26 6.31 1.36 -10.00
C ASN A 26 6.81 1.50 -8.54
N ALA A 27 8.13 1.42 -8.35
CA ALA A 27 8.75 1.54 -7.03
C ALA A 27 8.84 3.00 -6.51
N ALA A 28 8.65 4.00 -7.38
CA ALA A 28 8.63 5.41 -7.00
C ALA A 28 7.26 5.80 -6.43
N VAL A 29 6.87 5.13 -5.34
CA VAL A 29 5.68 5.51 -4.56
C VAL A 29 6.12 6.51 -3.51
N VAL A 30 5.62 7.74 -3.61
CA VAL A 30 5.68 8.69 -2.50
C VAL A 30 4.90 8.07 -1.34
N PRO A 31 5.51 7.90 -0.14
CA PRO A 31 4.81 7.35 1.02
C PRO A 31 3.50 8.11 1.24
N ARG A 32 2.38 7.40 1.15
CA ARG A 32 1.06 7.98 1.42
C ARG A 32 0.77 7.80 2.90
N VAL A 33 0.53 8.91 3.58
CA VAL A 33 0.22 8.94 5.00
C VAL A 33 -1.11 9.66 5.19
N ARG A 34 -2.03 9.05 5.95
CA ARG A 34 -3.26 9.67 6.43
C ARG A 34 -3.16 9.85 7.94
N ASN A 35 -3.53 11.03 8.44
CA ASN A 35 -3.59 11.29 9.88
C ASN A 35 -4.93 10.77 10.41
N VAL A 36 -4.91 9.99 11.49
CA VAL A 36 -6.15 9.40 12.06
C VAL A 36 -6.68 10.21 13.23
N SER A 37 -5.79 10.76 14.06
CA SER A 37 -6.01 11.80 15.08
C SER A 37 -4.94 11.64 16.14
N SER A 38 -4.65 12.72 16.85
CA SER A 38 -3.84 12.71 18.07
C SER A 38 -4.77 12.50 19.26
N LYS A 39 -4.68 11.36 19.96
CA LYS A 39 -5.35 11.22 21.26
C LYS A 39 -4.47 11.86 22.33
N SER A 40 -4.99 12.91 22.96
CA SER A 40 -4.41 13.50 24.16
C SER A 40 -4.85 12.66 25.35
N ASN A 41 -3.96 11.85 25.91
CA ASN A 41 -4.23 11.21 27.19
C ASN A 41 -4.13 12.27 28.31
N ASN A 42 -4.88 12.09 29.41
CA ASN A 42 -4.87 12.99 30.57
C ASN A 42 -3.49 13.18 31.24
N THR A 43 -2.49 12.40 30.81
CA THR A 43 -1.07 12.48 31.20
C THR A 43 -0.23 13.43 30.33
N GLY A 44 -0.83 14.07 29.30
CA GLY A 44 -0.14 14.96 28.38
C GLY A 44 0.64 14.26 27.26
N ILE A 45 0.64 12.93 27.21
CA ILE A 45 1.24 12.16 26.12
C ILE A 45 0.28 12.19 24.93
N THR A 46 0.80 12.65 23.80
CA THR A 46 0.09 12.65 22.53
C THR A 46 0.50 11.41 21.74
N GLU A 47 -0.40 10.43 21.65
CA GLU A 47 -0.19 9.27 20.77
C GLU A 47 -0.60 9.65 19.35
N TRP A 48 0.31 9.42 18.40
CA TRP A 48 0.12 9.73 16.99
C TRP A 48 -0.17 8.45 16.22
N GLU A 49 -1.43 8.28 15.79
CA GLU A 49 -1.79 7.21 14.86
C GLU A 49 -1.74 7.73 13.42
N THR A 50 -1.00 7.03 12.57
CA THR A 50 -0.94 7.31 11.11
C THR A 50 -1.35 6.06 10.34
N ILE A 51 -2.06 6.22 9.22
CA ILE A 51 -2.25 5.11 8.27
C ILE A 51 -1.28 5.31 7.12
N ARG A 52 -0.43 4.31 6.90
CA ARG A 52 0.62 4.33 5.89
C ARG A 52 0.33 3.28 4.83
N ASN A 53 0.56 3.65 3.58
CA ASN A 53 0.37 2.74 2.46
C ASN A 53 1.66 2.02 2.10
N PHE A 54 1.56 0.72 1.86
CA PHE A 54 2.63 -0.15 1.43
C PHE A 54 2.21 -0.93 0.18
N THR A 55 3.21 -1.31 -0.63
CA THR A 55 3.05 -2.33 -1.67
C THR A 55 3.79 -3.56 -1.20
N ILE A 56 3.05 -4.65 -0.97
CA ILE A 56 3.61 -5.94 -0.55
C ILE A 56 3.71 -6.82 -1.80
N ILE A 57 4.88 -7.41 -2.00
CA ILE A 57 5.16 -8.34 -3.11
C ILE A 57 5.60 -9.65 -2.49
N ASP A 58 4.80 -10.69 -2.67
CA ASP A 58 5.15 -12.04 -2.25
C ASP A 58 5.87 -12.75 -3.40
N VAL A 59 7.04 -13.32 -3.08
CA VAL A 59 7.89 -14.03 -4.03
C VAL A 59 8.14 -15.44 -3.50
N MET A 60 7.81 -16.44 -4.31
CA MET A 60 8.06 -17.85 -4.02
C MET A 60 8.67 -18.52 -5.25
N ASN A 61 9.69 -19.35 -5.06
CA ASN A 61 10.38 -20.04 -6.17
C ASN A 61 10.80 -19.09 -7.31
N ASN A 62 11.30 -17.89 -6.93
CA ASN A 62 11.72 -16.84 -7.85
C ASN A 62 10.59 -16.30 -8.77
N GLN A 63 9.33 -16.52 -8.41
CA GLN A 63 8.16 -15.99 -9.09
C GLN A 63 7.34 -15.11 -8.15
N VAL A 64 6.80 -14.01 -8.68
CA VAL A 64 5.84 -13.18 -7.96
C VAL A 64 4.53 -13.95 -7.86
N THR A 65 4.07 -14.21 -6.64
CA THR A 65 2.82 -14.94 -6.38
C THR A 65 1.68 -14.01 -6.03
N ARG A 66 1.98 -12.88 -5.39
CA ARG A 66 0.99 -11.87 -5.00
C ARG A 66 1.61 -10.48 -5.02
N VAL A 67 0.81 -9.50 -5.42
CA VAL A 67 1.08 -8.08 -5.17
C VAL A 67 -0.15 -7.47 -4.55
N ALA A 68 0.00 -6.79 -3.42
CA ALA A 68 -1.09 -6.14 -2.70
C ALA A 68 -0.73 -4.69 -2.35
N GLU A 69 -1.72 -3.82 -2.42
CA GLU A 69 -1.69 -2.50 -1.79
C GLU A 69 -2.29 -2.65 -0.37
N THR A 70 -1.47 -2.43 0.66
CA THR A 70 -1.87 -2.62 2.05
C THR A 70 -1.75 -1.30 2.81
N TRP A 71 -2.82 -0.91 3.48
CA TRP A 71 -2.84 0.24 4.39
C TRP A 71 -2.68 -0.28 5.82
N ILE A 72 -1.66 0.19 6.51
CA ILE A 72 -1.33 -0.22 7.88
C ILE A 72 -1.53 0.98 8.78
N ARG A 73 -2.32 0.82 9.84
CA ARG A 73 -2.34 1.78 10.93
C ARG A 73 -1.11 1.54 11.80
N VAL A 74 -0.32 2.60 11.95
CA VAL A 74 0.93 2.62 12.72
C VAL A 74 0.71 3.52 13.94
N GLY A 75 0.90 2.96 15.13
CA GLY A 75 0.59 3.60 16.41
C GLY A 75 1.14 2.81 17.60
N GLU A 76 0.38 2.73 18.70
CA GLU A 76 0.74 1.86 19.85
C GLU A 76 0.58 0.38 19.49
N ASN A 77 -0.48 0.04 18.76
CA ASN A 77 -0.72 -1.30 18.22
C ASN A 77 -0.88 -1.20 16.71
N ASP A 78 0.06 -1.79 15.98
CA ASP A 78 0.02 -1.80 14.52
C ASP A 78 -1.00 -2.84 14.03
N PHE A 79 -1.84 -2.48 13.06
CA PHE A 79 -2.77 -3.41 12.42
C PHE A 79 -3.05 -3.06 10.96
N VAL A 80 -3.47 -4.07 10.20
CA VAL A 80 -3.89 -3.90 8.80
C VAL A 80 -5.26 -3.22 8.77
N ASP A 81 -5.30 -2.00 8.25
CA ASP A 81 -6.52 -1.20 8.10
C ASP A 81 -7.31 -1.65 6.87
N SER A 82 -6.63 -1.86 5.74
CA SER A 82 -7.22 -2.44 4.53
C SER A 82 -6.16 -3.05 3.61
N GLU A 83 -6.56 -4.00 2.78
CA GLU A 83 -5.71 -4.63 1.78
C GLU A 83 -6.47 -4.76 0.47
N THR A 84 -5.81 -4.45 -0.65
CA THR A 84 -6.32 -4.64 -2.00
C THR A 84 -5.33 -5.45 -2.81
N ILE A 85 -5.73 -6.65 -3.23
CA ILE A 85 -4.89 -7.52 -4.07
C ILE A 85 -4.88 -6.95 -5.49
N LEU A 86 -3.69 -6.56 -5.96
CA LEU A 86 -3.47 -6.05 -7.31
C LEU A 86 -3.11 -7.17 -8.29
N TYR A 87 -2.51 -8.24 -7.78
CA TYR A 87 -2.17 -9.44 -8.53
C TYR A 87 -2.13 -10.64 -7.60
N SER A 88 -2.66 -11.78 -8.07
CA SER A 88 -2.38 -13.08 -7.47
C SER A 88 -2.32 -14.14 -8.58
N CYS A 89 -1.39 -15.07 -8.45
CA CYS A 89 -1.48 -16.35 -9.15
C CYS A 89 -1.77 -17.44 -8.12
N MET A 90 -2.75 -18.30 -8.42
CA MET A 90 -2.96 -19.50 -7.61
C MET A 90 -1.69 -20.37 -7.70
N PRO A 91 -1.21 -20.96 -6.60
CA PRO A 91 -0.22 -22.02 -6.69
C PRO A 91 -0.79 -23.14 -7.59
N GLN A 92 -0.03 -23.57 -8.59
CA GLN A 92 -0.35 -24.79 -9.36
C GLN A 92 -0.08 -26.03 -8.52
#